data_AF-A0A350IRK6-F1
#
_entry.id   AF-A0A350IRK6-F1
#
_cell.length_a   1.000
_cell.length_b   1.000
_cell.length_c   1.000
_cell.angle_alpha   90.00
_cell.angle_beta   90.00
_cell.angle_gamma   90.00
#
_symmetry.space_group_name_H-M   'P 1'
#
loop_
_entity.id
_entity.type
_entity.pdbx_description
1 polymer ?
#
loop_
_entity_poly.entity_id
_entity_poly.type
_entity_poly.pdbx_seq_one_letter_code
_entity_poly.pdbx_strand_id
1 'polypeptide(L)'
;MSAGALFLAVFLASAVEAVEATTIVLAAGTARDWRSAGYGAVAAIALLAVVVAGLGPALTTIPTAPLRLVIGALLLVFGIQWLRKAVLRAGGVKALHDEDEIFRTRLEAARRAASHRVGTVPDWYGFTLSFQGVLLEGTEVAFIVLTFGSNQHAILLAAAAAGAAVLVVSAAGFAVRAPLARVPENALKFLVGV
;
A
#
# COMPACT_ATOMS: atom_id res chain seq x y z
N MET A 1 3.40 -14.63 22.37
CA MET A 1 2.04 -14.29 21.86
C MET A 1 1.35 -15.61 21.51
N SER A 2 0.04 -15.77 21.70
CA SER A 2 -0.63 -17.01 21.26
C SER A 2 -0.68 -17.08 19.73
N ALA A 3 -0.80 -18.28 19.16
CA ALA A 3 -0.91 -18.45 17.70
C ALA A 3 -2.10 -17.67 17.11
N GLY A 4 -3.24 -17.64 17.81
CA GLY A 4 -4.41 -16.84 17.41
C GLY A 4 -4.16 -15.34 17.46
N ALA A 5 -3.45 -14.85 18.48
CA ALA A 5 -3.09 -13.43 18.57
C ALA A 5 -2.08 -13.02 17.48
N LEU A 6 -1.12 -13.89 17.14
CA LEU A 6 -0.22 -13.67 16.00
C LEU A 6 -0.98 -13.59 14.68
N PHE A 7 -1.86 -14.57 14.44
CA PHE A 7 -2.67 -14.62 13.24
C PHE A 7 -3.51 -13.35 13.09
N LEU A 8 -4.22 -12.95 14.15
CA LEU A 8 -5.08 -11.76 14.13
C LEU A 8 -4.27 -10.47 13.91
N ALA A 9 -3.13 -10.32 14.59
CA ALA A 9 -2.28 -9.14 14.44
C ALA A 9 -1.74 -9.00 13.01
N VAL A 10 -1.23 -10.09 12.44
CA VAL A 10 -0.71 -10.08 11.06
C VAL A 10 -1.84 -9.90 10.07
N PHE A 11 -2.98 -10.57 10.26
CA PHE A 11 -4.15 -10.42 9.39
C PHE A 11 -4.64 -8.97 9.35
N LEU A 12 -4.84 -8.33 10.51
CA LEU A 12 -5.33 -6.95 10.57
C LEU A 12 -4.33 -5.95 9.99
N ALA A 13 -3.04 -6.10 10.30
CA ALA A 13 -2.01 -5.24 9.74
C ALA A 13 -1.92 -5.40 8.21
N SER A 14 -1.87 -6.63 7.70
CA SER A 14 -1.84 -6.89 6.25
C SER A 14 -3.15 -6.52 5.55
N ALA A 15 -4.28 -6.47 6.26
CA ALA A 15 -5.55 -6.04 5.67
C ALA A 15 -5.54 -4.56 5.29
N VAL A 16 -4.88 -3.70 6.08
CA VAL A 16 -4.73 -2.26 5.77
C VAL A 16 -3.95 -2.10 4.47
N GLU A 17 -2.77 -2.72 4.39
CA GLU A 17 -1.93 -2.69 3.19
C GLU A 17 -2.65 -3.28 1.97
N ALA A 18 -3.42 -4.36 2.18
CA ALA A 18 -4.21 -4.96 1.11
C ALA A 18 -5.33 -4.03 0.61
N VAL A 19 -5.91 -3.19 1.48
CA VAL A 19 -6.92 -2.20 1.09
C VAL A 19 -6.27 -1.14 0.21
N GLU A 20 -5.09 -0.65 0.60
CA GLU A 20 -4.34 0.35 -0.18
C GLU A 20 -3.95 -0.21 -1.55
N ALA A 21 -3.33 -1.40 -1.59
CA ALA A 21 -2.96 -2.06 -2.83
C ALA A 21 -4.17 -2.30 -3.74
N THR A 22 -5.28 -2.83 -3.18
CA THR A 22 -6.51 -3.09 -3.94
C THR A 22 -7.09 -1.77 -4.48
N THR A 23 -7.08 -0.70 -3.69
CA THR A 23 -7.58 0.60 -4.11
C THR A 23 -6.76 1.20 -5.24
N ILE A 24 -5.42 1.08 -5.21
CA ILE A 24 -4.55 1.52 -6.31
C ILE A 24 -4.85 0.73 -7.59
N VAL A 25 -5.02 -0.59 -7.52
CA VAL A 25 -5.35 -1.43 -8.68
C VAL A 25 -6.72 -1.03 -9.26
N LEU A 26 -7.72 -0.81 -8.40
CA LEU A 26 -9.04 -0.36 -8.82
C LEU A 26 -8.99 1.04 -9.46
N ALA A 27 -8.23 1.97 -8.88
CA ALA A 27 -8.03 3.31 -9.43
C ALA A 27 -7.33 3.27 -10.79
N ALA A 28 -6.26 2.46 -10.94
CA ALA A 28 -5.57 2.26 -12.20
C ALA A 28 -6.47 1.63 -13.27
N GLY A 29 -7.23 0.60 -12.89
CA GLY A 29 -8.15 -0.11 -13.79
C GLY A 29 -9.31 0.75 -14.26
N THR A 30 -9.88 1.57 -13.36
CA THR A 30 -10.99 2.49 -13.70
C THR A 30 -10.54 3.73 -14.46
N ALA A 31 -9.39 4.32 -14.12
CA ALA A 31 -8.92 5.57 -14.72
C ALA A 31 -8.20 5.36 -16.07
N ARG A 32 -7.65 4.17 -16.31
CA ARG A 32 -6.87 3.85 -17.51
C ARG A 32 -7.39 2.59 -18.21
N ASP A 33 -6.88 1.42 -17.83
CA ASP A 33 -7.17 0.14 -18.48
C ASP A 33 -7.01 -1.02 -17.49
N TRP A 34 -8.05 -1.84 -17.35
CA TRP A 34 -8.09 -2.99 -16.46
C TRP A 34 -7.08 -4.08 -16.81
N ARG A 35 -6.77 -4.27 -18.10
CA ARG A 35 -5.81 -5.31 -18.52
C ARG A 35 -4.41 -4.92 -18.10
N SER A 36 -4.02 -3.66 -18.35
CA SER A 36 -2.73 -3.10 -17.98
C SER A 36 -2.54 -3.07 -16.46
N ALA A 37 -3.55 -2.64 -15.70
CA ALA A 37 -3.53 -2.68 -14.25
C ALA A 37 -3.39 -4.11 -13.70
N GLY A 38 -4.17 -5.06 -14.25
CA GLY A 38 -4.08 -6.47 -13.88
C GLY A 38 -2.69 -7.07 -14.15
N TYR A 39 -2.09 -6.78 -15.31
CA TYR A 39 -0.72 -7.20 -15.59
C TYR A 39 0.29 -6.58 -14.62
N GLY A 40 0.13 -5.31 -14.26
CA GLY A 40 0.98 -4.63 -13.29
C GLY A 40 0.92 -5.29 -11.91
N ALA A 41 -0.28 -5.55 -11.41
CA ALA A 41 -0.49 -6.22 -10.12
C ALA A 41 0.11 -7.63 -10.09
N VAL A 42 -0.15 -8.44 -11.12
CA VAL A 42 0.38 -9.82 -11.19
C VAL A 42 1.91 -9.81 -11.30
N ALA A 43 2.49 -8.93 -12.11
CA ALA A 43 3.94 -8.81 -12.23
C ALA A 43 4.60 -8.38 -10.92
N ALA A 44 3.97 -7.45 -10.18
CA ALA A 44 4.44 -7.02 -8.87
C ALA A 44 4.40 -8.16 -7.85
N ILE A 45 3.29 -8.90 -7.76
CA ILE A 45 3.16 -10.07 -6.87
C ILE A 45 4.21 -11.13 -7.21
N ALA A 46 4.41 -11.42 -8.49
CA ALA A 46 5.40 -12.41 -8.92
C ALA A 46 6.83 -11.97 -8.55
N LEU A 47 7.18 -10.71 -8.80
CA LEU A 47 8.47 -10.16 -8.41
C LEU A 47 8.67 -10.20 -6.89
N LEU A 48 7.65 -9.77 -6.13
CA LEU A 48 7.67 -9.79 -4.68
C LEU A 48 7.87 -11.22 -4.14
N ALA A 49 7.19 -12.21 -4.71
CA ALA A 49 7.37 -13.61 -4.34
C ALA A 49 8.82 -14.08 -4.56
N VAL A 50 9.42 -13.73 -5.69
CA VAL A 50 10.84 -14.04 -5.99
C VAL A 50 11.77 -13.35 -5.01
N VAL A 51 11.56 -12.06 -4.75
CA VAL A 51 12.34 -11.23 -3.82
C VAL A 51 12.25 -11.80 -2.40
N VAL A 52 11.06 -12.10 -1.91
CA VAL A 52 10.85 -12.66 -0.57
C VAL A 52 11.43 -14.07 -0.45
N ALA A 53 11.28 -14.92 -1.46
CA ALA A 53 11.86 -16.26 -1.46
C ALA A 53 13.41 -16.22 -1.46
N GLY A 54 14.01 -15.31 -2.21
CA GLY A 54 15.47 -15.18 -2.31
C GLY A 54 16.11 -14.45 -1.13
N LEU A 55 15.54 -13.31 -0.71
CA LEU A 55 16.11 -12.43 0.31
C LEU A 55 15.54 -12.66 1.71
N GLY A 56 14.33 -13.24 1.84
CA GLY A 56 13.69 -13.51 3.12
C GLY A 56 14.58 -14.27 4.11
N PRO A 57 15.19 -15.42 3.71
CA PRO A 57 16.12 -16.14 4.56
C PRO A 57 17.34 -15.29 4.97
N ALA A 58 17.90 -14.51 4.04
CA ALA A 58 19.04 -13.64 4.30
C ALA A 58 18.70 -12.53 5.32
N LEU A 59 17.47 -12.01 5.32
CA LEU A 59 17.03 -11.01 6.29
C LEU A 59 16.95 -11.57 7.72
N THR A 60 16.73 -12.87 7.89
CA THR A 60 16.67 -13.50 9.23
C THR A 60 18.04 -13.62 9.91
N THR A 61 19.14 -13.49 9.16
CA THR A 61 20.51 -13.57 9.70
C THR A 61 21.08 -12.20 10.08
N ILE A 62 20.42 -11.11 9.70
CA ILE A 62 20.87 -9.75 9.99
C ILE A 62 20.52 -9.38 11.44
N PRO A 63 21.48 -8.87 12.24
CA PRO A 63 21.21 -8.41 13.59
C PRO A 63 20.18 -7.28 13.60
N THR A 64 18.99 -7.52 14.18
CA THR A 64 17.89 -6.54 14.16
C THR A 64 18.07 -5.39 15.13
N ALA A 65 18.89 -5.53 16.18
CA ALA A 65 19.08 -4.50 17.19
C ALA A 65 19.69 -3.19 16.63
N PRO A 66 20.83 -3.21 15.92
CA PRO A 66 21.37 -1.98 15.31
C PRO A 66 20.44 -1.41 14.25
N LEU A 67 19.79 -2.27 13.46
CA LEU A 67 18.84 -1.85 12.44
C LEU A 67 17.62 -1.12 13.05
N ARG A 68 17.03 -1.66 14.12
CA ARG A 68 15.94 -1.01 14.86
C ARG A 68 16.36 0.32 15.47
N LEU A 69 17.59 0.42 15.97
CA LEU A 69 18.10 1.67 16.54
C LEU A 69 18.26 2.75 15.46
N VAL A 70 18.83 2.39 14.30
CA VAL A 70 18.98 3.31 13.16
C VAL A 70 17.61 3.73 12.62
N ILE A 71 16.72 2.77 12.34
CA ILE A 71 15.38 3.06 11.83
C ILE A 71 14.58 3.89 12.85
N GLY A 72 14.61 3.51 14.13
CA GLY A 72 13.93 4.25 15.19
C GLY A 72 14.43 5.69 15.34
N ALA A 73 15.74 5.90 15.24
CA ALA A 73 16.31 7.25 15.25
C ALA A 73 15.88 8.08 14.03
N LEU A 74 15.90 7.49 12.83
CA LEU A 74 15.42 8.16 11.61
C LEU A 74 13.92 8.51 11.72
N LEU A 75 13.09 7.56 12.15
CA LEU A 75 11.66 7.78 12.35
C LEU A 75 11.39 8.87 13.39
N LEU A 76 12.17 8.93 14.48
CA LEU A 76 12.07 9.99 15.47
C LEU A 76 12.40 11.36 14.87
N VAL A 77 13.47 11.45 14.07
CA VAL A 77 13.87 12.70 13.40
C VAL A 77 12.83 13.12 12.37
N PHE A 78 12.34 12.23 11.52
CA PHE A 78 11.28 12.59 10.56
C PHE A 78 9.97 12.95 11.28
N GLY A 79 9.58 12.17 12.29
CA GLY A 79 8.40 12.40 13.10
C GLY A 79 8.40 13.76 13.79
N ILE A 80 9.54 14.18 14.38
CA ILE A 80 9.62 15.51 15.02
C ILE A 80 9.55 16.65 14.01
N GLN A 81 10.08 16.46 12.80
CA GLN A 81 9.98 17.46 11.74
C GLN A 81 8.55 17.59 11.21
N TRP A 82 7.81 16.47 11.13
CA TRP A 82 6.41 16.46 10.77
C TRP A 82 5.55 17.11 11.86
N LEU A 83 5.74 16.73 13.13
CA LEU A 83 5.04 17.31 14.27
C LEU A 83 5.26 18.82 14.35
N ARG A 84 6.50 19.28 14.20
CA ARG A 84 6.84 20.71 14.14
C ARG A 84 6.04 21.41 13.04
N LYS A 85 6.01 20.87 11.81
CA LYS A 85 5.25 21.47 10.70
C LYS A 85 3.75 21.49 10.98
N ALA A 86 3.20 20.44 11.59
CA ALA A 86 1.78 20.36 11.95
C ALA A 86 1.41 21.41 13.00
N VAL A 87 2.20 21.52 14.08
CA VAL A 87 2.00 22.54 15.13
C VAL A 87 2.09 23.96 14.57
N LEU A 88 3.07 24.24 13.70
CA LEU A 88 3.19 25.56 13.06
C LEU A 88 2.01 25.90 12.14
N ARG A 89 1.40 24.90 11.48
CA ARG A 89 0.20 25.10 10.66
C ARG A 89 -1.05 25.29 11.52
N ALA A 90 -1.22 24.49 12.57
CA ALA A 90 -2.32 24.62 13.52
C ALA A 90 -2.28 25.97 14.26
N GLY A 91 -1.08 26.48 14.56
CA GLY A 91 -0.87 27.80 15.15
C GLY A 91 -0.93 28.98 14.16
N GLY A 92 -1.25 28.75 12.89
CA GLY A 92 -1.38 29.81 11.87
C GLY A 92 -0.06 30.44 11.39
N VAL A 93 1.10 29.98 11.92
CA VAL A 93 2.43 30.49 11.54
C VAL A 93 2.86 30.01 10.15
N LYS A 94 2.29 28.89 9.69
CA LYS A 94 2.55 28.32 8.37
C LYS A 94 1.24 28.11 7.62
N ALA A 95 1.21 28.46 6.34
CA ALA A 95 0.05 28.24 5.49
C ALA A 95 -0.39 26.76 5.47
N LEU A 96 -1.70 26.55 5.49
CA LEU A 96 -2.32 25.25 5.32
C LEU A 96 -1.95 24.68 3.95
N HIS A 97 -1.82 23.34 3.88
CA HIS A 97 -1.58 22.68 2.61
C HIS A 97 -2.93 22.49 1.93
N ASP A 98 -3.12 23.13 0.77
CA ASP A 98 -4.30 22.93 -0.06
C ASP A 98 -4.09 21.66 -0.91
N GLU A 99 -4.51 20.53 -0.36
CA GLU A 99 -4.42 19.23 -1.02
C GLU A 99 -5.27 19.19 -2.30
N ASP A 100 -6.38 19.94 -2.35
CA ASP A 100 -7.30 19.96 -3.49
C ASP A 100 -6.66 20.64 -4.71
N GLU A 101 -5.99 21.78 -4.51
CA GLU A 101 -5.25 22.46 -5.57
C GLU A 101 -4.09 21.59 -6.11
N ILE A 102 -3.36 20.94 -5.22
CA ILE A 102 -2.25 20.05 -5.58
C ILE A 102 -2.76 18.84 -6.35
N PHE A 103 -3.84 18.22 -5.89
CA PHE A 103 -4.44 17.06 -6.51
C PHE A 103 -4.94 17.40 -7.93
N ARG A 104 -5.67 18.51 -8.11
CA ARG A 104 -6.12 18.97 -9.44
C ARG A 104 -4.94 19.17 -10.39
N THR A 105 -3.91 19.85 -9.93
CA THR A 105 -2.71 20.14 -10.75
C THR A 105 -2.00 18.85 -11.18
N ARG A 106 -1.86 17.88 -10.28
CA ARG A 106 -1.25 16.57 -10.56
C ARG A 106 -2.10 15.73 -11.50
N LEU A 107 -3.42 15.73 -11.32
CA LEU A 107 -4.38 15.02 -12.15
C LEU A 107 -4.38 15.55 -13.60
N GLU A 108 -4.35 16.87 -13.77
CA GLU A 108 -4.25 17.49 -15.09
C GLU A 108 -2.93 17.16 -15.81
N ALA A 109 -1.80 17.18 -15.08
CA ALA A 109 -0.52 16.78 -15.62
C ALA A 109 -0.50 15.29 -16.03
N ALA A 110 -1.10 14.41 -15.22
CA ALA A 110 -1.20 12.98 -15.50
C ALA A 110 -2.14 12.67 -16.68
N ARG A 111 -3.22 13.46 -16.87
CA ARG A 111 -4.13 13.34 -18.04
C ARG A 111 -3.48 13.84 -19.33
N ARG A 112 -2.60 14.84 -19.26
CA ARG A 112 -1.84 15.37 -20.40
C ARG A 112 -0.69 14.46 -20.83
N ALA A 113 -0.26 13.52 -20.00
CA ALA A 113 0.78 12.55 -20.34
C ALA A 113 0.25 11.55 -21.38
N ALA A 114 0.94 11.47 -22.53
CA ALA A 114 0.56 10.60 -23.64
C ALA A 114 0.54 9.12 -23.23
N SER A 115 -0.50 8.40 -23.66
CA SER A 115 -0.58 6.94 -23.51
C SER A 115 0.48 6.28 -24.39
N HIS A 116 1.38 5.51 -23.76
CA HIS A 116 2.44 4.78 -24.46
C HIS A 116 2.19 3.28 -24.32
N ARG A 117 2.10 2.57 -25.46
CA ARG A 117 1.94 1.12 -25.52
C ARG A 117 3.32 0.46 -25.53
N VAL A 118 3.52 -0.57 -24.71
CA VAL A 118 4.79 -1.33 -24.67
C VAL A 118 4.48 -2.83 -24.76
N GLY A 119 4.82 -3.46 -25.88
CA GLY A 119 4.60 -4.89 -26.09
C GLY A 119 3.13 -5.29 -25.96
N THR A 120 2.85 -6.22 -25.03
CA THR A 120 1.48 -6.72 -24.74
C THR A 120 0.68 -5.82 -23.82
N VAL A 121 1.30 -4.79 -23.20
CA VAL A 121 0.65 -3.87 -22.26
C VAL A 121 0.02 -2.70 -23.03
N PRO A 122 -1.32 -2.58 -23.04
CA PRO A 122 -2.02 -1.50 -23.75
C PRO A 122 -1.69 -0.09 -23.26
N ASP A 123 -1.65 0.12 -21.94
CA ASP A 123 -1.28 1.39 -21.30
C ASP A 123 -0.16 1.16 -20.29
N TRP A 124 1.07 1.56 -20.66
CA TRP A 124 2.23 1.44 -19.78
C TRP A 124 2.06 2.23 -18.49
N TYR A 125 1.34 3.35 -18.52
CA TYR A 125 1.12 4.17 -17.34
C TYR A 125 0.24 3.45 -16.32
N GLY A 126 -0.88 2.85 -16.77
CA GLY A 126 -1.77 2.05 -15.93
C GLY A 126 -1.06 0.82 -15.36
N PHE A 127 -0.20 0.17 -16.15
CA PHE A 127 0.66 -0.90 -15.68
C PHE A 127 1.63 -0.43 -14.60
N THR A 128 2.41 0.64 -14.83
CA THR A 128 3.42 1.11 -13.88
C THR A 128 2.80 1.57 -12.57
N LEU A 129 1.65 2.24 -12.64
CA LEU A 129 0.95 2.74 -11.45
C LEU A 129 0.48 1.58 -10.57
N SER A 130 -0.16 0.57 -11.18
CA SER A 130 -0.58 -0.63 -10.45
C SER A 130 0.61 -1.46 -9.97
N PHE A 131 1.67 -1.59 -10.78
CA PHE A 131 2.86 -2.36 -10.43
C PHE A 131 3.58 -1.73 -9.23
N GLN A 132 3.86 -0.43 -9.28
CA GLN A 132 4.56 0.26 -8.20
C GLN A 132 3.76 0.27 -6.91
N GLY A 133 2.45 0.53 -6.99
CA GLY A 133 1.58 0.50 -5.82
C GLY A 133 1.56 -0.88 -5.15
N VAL A 134 1.27 -1.93 -5.92
CA VAL A 134 1.22 -3.31 -5.38
C VAL A 134 2.58 -3.76 -4.85
N LEU A 135 3.68 -3.37 -5.49
CA LEU A 135 5.02 -3.69 -5.02
C LEU A 135 5.35 -2.97 -3.70
N LEU A 136 4.94 -1.71 -3.54
CA LEU A 136 5.16 -0.92 -2.34
C LEU A 136 4.39 -1.54 -1.16
N GLU A 137 3.06 -1.62 -1.26
CA GLU A 137 2.23 -2.15 -0.17
C GLU A 137 2.53 -3.64 0.10
N GLY A 138 2.82 -4.41 -0.95
CA GLY A 138 3.22 -5.80 -0.82
C GLY A 138 4.55 -5.97 -0.07
N THR A 139 5.47 -5.01 -0.20
CA THR A 139 6.72 -5.00 0.59
C THR A 139 6.43 -4.74 2.06
N GLU A 140 5.48 -3.86 2.39
CA GLU A 140 5.04 -3.63 3.77
C GLU A 140 4.43 -4.90 4.38
N VAL A 141 3.56 -5.59 3.63
CA VAL A 141 3.04 -6.92 4.02
C VAL A 141 4.16 -7.91 4.28
N ALA A 142 5.19 -7.95 3.42
CA ALA A 142 6.34 -8.83 3.62
C ALA A 142 7.11 -8.48 4.90
N PHE A 143 7.30 -7.19 5.22
CA PHE A 143 7.93 -6.76 6.47
C PHE A 143 7.10 -7.12 7.70
N ILE A 144 5.77 -7.00 7.65
CA ILE A 144 4.86 -7.46 8.72
C ILE A 144 5.07 -8.96 8.96
N VAL A 145 4.97 -9.77 7.91
CA VAL A 145 5.12 -11.24 8.00
C VAL A 145 6.48 -11.62 8.56
N LEU A 146 7.56 -11.04 8.04
CA LEU A 146 8.91 -11.34 8.51
C LEU A 146 9.12 -10.87 9.94
N THR A 147 8.63 -9.70 10.33
CA THR A 147 8.83 -9.16 11.67
C THR A 147 8.06 -9.95 12.72
N PHE A 148 6.74 -10.11 12.55
CA PHE A 148 5.92 -10.82 13.53
C PHE A 148 6.17 -12.33 13.49
N GLY A 149 6.36 -12.89 12.29
CA GLY A 149 6.66 -14.30 12.08
C GLY A 149 8.01 -14.72 12.65
N SER A 150 9.08 -13.94 12.43
CA SER A 150 10.40 -14.25 13.01
C SER A 150 10.42 -14.11 14.53
N ASN A 151 9.81 -13.05 15.08
CA ASN A 151 9.74 -12.82 16.53
C ASN A 151 9.00 -13.96 17.29
N GLN A 152 8.10 -14.70 16.63
CA GLN A 152 7.37 -15.83 17.23
C GLN A 152 7.81 -17.20 16.66
N HIS A 153 8.87 -17.25 15.83
CA HIS A 153 9.31 -18.44 15.10
C HIS A 153 8.20 -19.15 14.30
N ALA A 154 7.21 -18.40 13.81
CA ALA A 154 6.00 -18.91 13.16
C ALA A 154 5.72 -18.18 11.83
N ILE A 155 6.73 -18.10 10.96
CA ILE A 155 6.66 -17.38 9.67
C ILE A 155 5.55 -17.93 8.77
N LEU A 156 5.37 -19.26 8.73
CA LEU A 156 4.31 -19.88 7.91
C LEU A 156 2.91 -19.46 8.35
N LEU A 157 2.68 -19.36 9.67
CA LEU A 157 1.39 -18.91 10.21
C LEU A 157 1.15 -17.42 9.89
N ALA A 158 2.18 -16.59 10.01
CA ALA A 158 2.11 -15.18 9.63
C ALA A 158 1.85 -15.01 8.12
N ALA A 159 2.54 -15.78 7.27
CA ALA A 159 2.33 -15.75 5.82
C ALA A 159 0.91 -16.20 5.44
N ALA A 160 0.37 -17.23 6.11
CA ALA A 160 -1.00 -17.67 5.90
C ALA A 160 -2.02 -16.59 6.32
N ALA A 161 -1.79 -15.91 7.44
CA ALA A 161 -2.63 -14.80 7.89
C ALA A 161 -2.63 -13.63 6.89
N ALA A 162 -1.45 -13.23 6.40
CA ALA A 162 -1.32 -12.19 5.39
C ALA A 162 -1.99 -12.59 4.07
N GLY A 163 -1.78 -13.82 3.61
CA GLY A 163 -2.44 -14.35 2.41
C GLY A 163 -3.97 -14.34 2.54
N ALA A 164 -4.50 -14.74 3.70
CA ALA A 164 -5.93 -14.67 3.97
C ALA A 164 -6.45 -13.22 3.94
N ALA A 165 -5.73 -12.27 4.55
CA ALA A 165 -6.10 -10.85 4.53
C ALA A 165 -6.15 -10.30 3.10
N VAL A 166 -5.11 -10.52 2.31
CA VAL A 166 -5.04 -10.08 0.90
C VAL A 166 -6.21 -10.67 0.11
N LEU A 167 -6.49 -11.97 0.25
CA LEU A 167 -7.61 -12.61 -0.46
C LEU A 167 -8.97 -12.02 -0.07
N VAL A 168 -9.24 -11.88 1.23
CA VAL A 168 -10.51 -11.34 1.72
C VAL A 168 -10.71 -9.89 1.27
N VAL A 169 -9.69 -9.06 1.42
CA VAL A 169 -9.76 -7.63 1.09
C VAL A 169 -9.88 -7.43 -0.41
N SER A 170 -9.07 -8.11 -1.23
CA SER A 170 -9.17 -8.00 -2.68
C SER A 170 -10.54 -8.48 -3.17
N ALA A 171 -11.05 -9.61 -2.66
CA ALA A 171 -12.38 -10.10 -3.01
C ALA A 171 -13.47 -9.09 -2.63
N ALA A 172 -13.41 -8.52 -1.43
CA ALA A 172 -14.34 -7.48 -0.98
C ALA A 172 -14.26 -6.23 -1.87
N GLY A 173 -13.05 -5.75 -2.19
CA GLY A 173 -12.86 -4.59 -3.06
C GLY A 173 -13.43 -4.81 -4.46
N PHE A 174 -13.20 -5.98 -5.07
CA PHE A 174 -13.77 -6.31 -6.38
C PHE A 174 -15.28 -6.51 -6.37
N ALA A 175 -15.85 -7.04 -5.29
CA ALA A 175 -17.30 -7.19 -5.11
C ALA A 175 -18.00 -5.84 -4.91
N VAL A 176 -17.39 -4.95 -4.12
CA VAL A 176 -17.93 -3.65 -3.76
C VAL A 176 -17.66 -2.58 -4.84
N ARG A 177 -16.84 -2.88 -5.87
CA ARG A 177 -16.59 -1.97 -7.01
C ARG A 177 -17.87 -1.47 -7.70
N ALA A 178 -18.85 -2.36 -7.88
CA ALA A 178 -20.07 -2.09 -8.64
C ALA A 178 -21.09 -1.23 -7.85
N PRO A 179 -21.25 -1.39 -6.53
CA PRO A 179 -22.04 -0.47 -5.73
C PRO A 179 -21.33 0.87 -5.46
N LEU A 180 -20.00 0.92 -5.30
CA LEU A 180 -19.30 2.20 -5.05
C LEU A 180 -19.38 3.18 -6.22
N ALA A 181 -19.38 2.69 -7.46
CA ALA A 181 -19.61 3.52 -8.64
C ALA A 181 -21.01 4.17 -8.69
N ARG A 182 -21.94 3.74 -7.82
CA ARG A 182 -23.30 4.28 -7.71
C ARG A 182 -23.47 5.22 -6.53
N VAL A 183 -22.47 5.34 -5.66
CA VAL A 183 -22.52 6.25 -4.51
C VAL A 183 -22.11 7.64 -4.98
N PRO A 184 -22.98 8.64 -4.92
CA PRO A 184 -22.65 10.00 -5.33
C PRO A 184 -21.50 10.53 -4.47
N GLU A 185 -20.52 11.15 -5.11
CA GLU A 185 -19.27 11.64 -4.50
C GLU A 185 -19.51 12.51 -3.26
N ASN A 186 -20.59 13.28 -3.25
CA ASN A 186 -20.98 14.15 -2.13
C ASN A 186 -21.39 13.37 -0.87
N ALA A 187 -21.93 12.15 -1.00
CA ALA A 187 -22.28 11.31 0.15
C ALA A 187 -21.05 10.66 0.78
N LEU A 188 -20.05 10.30 -0.04
CA LEU A 188 -18.74 9.83 0.43
C LEU A 188 -18.01 10.91 1.23
N LYS A 189 -18.01 12.16 0.75
CA LYS A 189 -17.40 13.29 1.46
C LYS A 189 -18.09 13.59 2.80
N PHE A 190 -19.41 13.44 2.88
CA PHE A 190 -20.17 13.66 4.12
C PHE A 190 -19.88 12.60 5.19
N LEU A 191 -19.61 11.37 4.79
CA LEU A 191 -19.32 10.27 5.72
C LEU A 191 -17.89 10.32 6.28
N VAL A 192 -16.95 10.88 5.51
CA VAL A 192 -15.53 11.02 5.88
C VAL A 192 -15.27 12.32 6.66
N GLY A 193 -16.15 13.32 6.52
CA GLY A 193 -16.04 14.61 7.19
C GLY A 193 -16.63 14.70 8.61
N VAL A 194 -17.16 13.61 9.16
CA VAL A 194 -17.70 13.50 10.54
C VAL A 194 -16.83 12.59 11.38
#